data_AF-A0A1I3P606-F1
#
_entry.id   AF-A0A1I3P606-F1
#
_cell.length_a   1.000
_cell.length_b   1.000
_cell.length_c   1.000
_cell.angle_alpha   90.00
_cell.angle_beta   90.00
_cell.angle_gamma   90.00
#
_symmetry.space_group_name_H-M   'P 1'
#
loop_
_entity.id
_entity.type
_entity.pdbx_description
1 polymer ?
#
loop_
_entity_poly.entity_id
_entity_poly.type
_entity_poly.pdbx_seq_one_letter_code
_entity_poly.pdbx_strand_id
1 'polypeptide(L)'
;MISQLAIYGVLWWLAFISLAFVAARLGGIGGILAGQVLIAIVVAGLDIQWIQAEMHRPDWDGEPDQDIVFVIGMLIRIVLVNTVLLPVSVCGFLSRKYVDGSERQLAK
;
A
#
# COMPACT_ATOMS: atom_id res chain seq x y z
N MET A 1 -7.18 2.88 -17.54
CA MET A 1 -7.22 3.12 -16.08
C MET A 1 -7.22 1.83 -15.25
N ILE A 2 -8.12 0.86 -15.48
CA ILE A 2 -8.14 -0.42 -14.73
C ILE A 2 -6.85 -1.24 -14.90
N SER A 3 -6.18 -1.13 -16.05
CA SER A 3 -4.91 -1.83 -16.31
C SER A 3 -3.75 -1.38 -15.43
N GLN A 4 -3.75 -0.16 -14.87
CA GLN A 4 -2.64 0.32 -14.05
C GLN A 4 -2.70 -0.13 -12.58
N LEU A 5 -3.89 -0.51 -12.08
CA LEU A 5 -3.99 -1.13 -10.74
C LEU A 5 -3.38 -2.54 -10.72
N ALA A 6 -3.31 -3.19 -11.88
CA ALA A 6 -2.65 -4.49 -12.09
C ALA A 6 -1.15 -4.38 -12.44
N ILE A 7 -0.57 -3.17 -12.55
CA ILE A 7 0.84 -2.97 -12.95
C ILE A 7 1.83 -3.21 -11.81
N TYR A 8 1.41 -3.11 -10.54
CA TYR A 8 2.23 -3.68 -9.48
C TYR A 8 2.23 -5.19 -9.66
N GLY A 9 3.38 -5.75 -10.05
CA GLY A 9 3.53 -7.19 -10.21
C GLY A 9 3.05 -7.93 -8.96
N VAL A 10 2.65 -9.20 -9.10
CA VAL A 10 2.04 -9.98 -8.00
C VAL A 10 2.88 -9.93 -6.71
N LEU A 11 4.21 -9.81 -6.83
CA LEU A 11 5.15 -9.67 -5.72
C LEU A 11 4.92 -8.41 -4.88
N TRP A 12 4.64 -7.26 -5.52
CA TRP A 12 4.33 -6.01 -4.82
C TRP A 12 3.01 -6.12 -4.07
N TRP A 13 1.99 -6.73 -4.67
CA TRP A 13 0.72 -6.98 -3.98
C TRP A 13 0.91 -7.90 -2.77
N LEU A 14 1.70 -8.96 -2.89
CA LEU A 14 2.02 -9.84 -1.76
C LEU A 14 2.77 -9.09 -0.65
N ALA A 15 3.71 -8.21 -1.01
CA ALA A 15 4.43 -7.37 -0.07
C ALA A 15 3.46 -6.40 0.65
N PHE A 16 2.58 -5.74 -0.08
CA PHE A 16 1.59 -4.82 0.49
C PHE A 16 0.58 -5.53 1.40
N ILE A 17 0.07 -6.70 1.01
CA ILE A 17 -0.83 -7.51 1.83
C ILE A 17 -0.13 -7.93 3.12
N SER A 18 1.10 -8.44 3.01
CA SER A 18 1.89 -8.88 4.16
C SER A 18 2.15 -7.72 5.12
N LEU A 19 2.55 -6.56 4.58
CA LEU A 19 2.79 -5.36 5.35
C LEU A 19 1.53 -4.86 6.06
N ALA A 20 0.41 -4.74 5.33
CA ALA A 20 -0.89 -4.29 5.86
C ALA A 20 -1.40 -5.19 6.98
N PHE A 21 -1.23 -6.51 6.84
CA PHE A 21 -1.64 -7.49 7.84
C PHE A 21 -0.73 -7.47 9.07
N VAL A 22 0.58 -7.57 8.87
CA VAL A 22 1.56 -7.66 9.96
C VAL A 22 1.58 -6.38 10.78
N ALA A 23 1.56 -5.22 10.12
CA ALA A 23 1.53 -3.92 10.81
C ALA A 23 0.30 -3.83 11.72
N ALA A 24 -0.89 -4.16 11.21
CA ALA A 24 -2.12 -4.15 11.99
C ALA A 24 -2.14 -5.21 13.12
N ARG A 25 -1.59 -6.40 12.88
CA ARG A 25 -1.51 -7.47 13.87
C ARG A 25 -0.60 -7.09 15.04
N LEU A 26 0.57 -6.53 14.77
CA LEU A 26 1.55 -6.17 15.81
C LEU A 26 1.23 -4.83 16.49
N GLY A 27 0.87 -3.82 15.71
CA GLY A 27 0.65 -2.45 16.18
C GLY A 27 -0.80 -2.10 16.53
N GLY A 28 -1.76 -3.00 16.27
CA GLY A 28 -3.17 -2.71 16.50
C GLY A 28 -3.65 -1.55 15.62
N ILE A 29 -4.43 -0.63 16.18
CA ILE A 29 -4.92 0.55 15.44
C ILE A 29 -3.77 1.44 14.97
N GLY A 30 -2.75 1.67 15.80
CA GLY A 30 -1.56 2.43 15.40
C GLY A 30 -0.80 1.75 14.26
N GLY A 31 -0.78 0.42 14.27
CA GLY A 31 -0.23 -0.40 13.19
C GLY A 31 -0.99 -0.30 11.88
N ILE A 32 -2.32 -0.19 11.92
CA ILE A 32 -3.14 0.09 10.72
C ILE A 32 -2.71 1.43 10.11
N LEU A 33 -2.70 2.49 10.90
CA LEU A 33 -2.36 3.83 10.40
C LEU A 33 -0.92 3.89 9.85
N ALA A 34 0.04 3.38 10.60
CA ALA A 34 1.44 3.35 10.17
C ALA A 34 1.63 2.51 8.91
N GLY A 35 0.93 1.36 8.80
CA GLY A 35 0.96 0.51 7.61
C GLY A 35 0.45 1.22 6.36
N GLN A 36 -0.67 1.93 6.47
CA GLN A 36 -1.27 2.68 5.36
C GLN A 36 -0.37 3.84 4.91
N VAL A 37 0.21 4.58 5.85
CA VAL A 37 1.20 5.64 5.55
C VAL A 37 2.42 5.06 4.84
N LEU A 38 2.95 3.93 5.33
CA LEU A 38 4.11 3.29 4.71
C LEU A 38 3.80 2.81 3.28
N ILE A 39 2.64 2.19 3.06
CA ILE A 39 2.18 1.78 1.72
C ILE A 39 2.06 3.00 0.81
N ALA A 40 1.48 4.10 1.29
CA ALA A 40 1.39 5.35 0.52
C ALA A 40 2.76 5.88 0.09
N ILE A 41 3.75 5.87 0.99
CA ILE A 41 5.13 6.29 0.69
C ILE A 41 5.76 5.37 -0.37
N VAL A 42 5.59 4.05 -0.24
CA VAL A 42 6.15 3.09 -1.20
C VAL A 42 5.51 3.27 -2.57
N VAL A 43 4.18 3.39 -2.65
CA VAL A 43 3.45 3.64 -3.90
C VAL A 43 3.92 4.93 -4.56
N ALA A 44 4.06 6.03 -3.80
CA ALA A 44 4.57 7.30 -4.32
C ALA A 44 6.00 7.15 -4.86
N GLY A 45 6.87 6.45 -4.13
CA GLY A 45 8.25 6.19 -4.55
C GLY A 45 8.33 5.38 -5.84
N LEU A 46 7.49 4.36 -5.99
CA LEU A 46 7.43 3.55 -7.21
C LEU A 46 6.93 4.36 -8.41
N ASP A 47 5.92 5.21 -8.20
CA ASP A 47 5.40 6.09 -9.25
C ASP A 47 6.46 7.11 -9.70
N ILE A 48 7.19 7.69 -8.75
CA ILE A 48 8.30 8.62 -9.03
C ILE A 48 9.44 7.92 -9.77
N GLN A 49 9.82 6.72 -9.35
CA GLN A 49 10.86 5.95 -10.03
C GLN A 49 10.45 5.59 -11.46
N TRP A 50 9.18 5.23 -11.67
CA TRP A 50 8.65 4.91 -12.99
C TRP A 50 8.67 6.12 -13.92
N ILE A 51 8.16 7.29 -13.48
CA ILE A 51 8.14 8.49 -14.33
C ILE A 51 9.56 8.97 -14.65
N GLN A 52 10.47 8.89 -13.68
CA GLN A 52 11.87 9.22 -13.91
C GLN A 52 12.50 8.25 -14.91
N ALA A 53 12.24 6.95 -14.80
CA ALA A 53 12.75 5.99 -15.76
C ALA A 53 12.26 6.27 -17.19
N GLU A 54 11.00 6.69 -17.36
CA GLU A 54 10.44 7.04 -18.66
C GLU A 54 11.07 8.32 -19.23
N MET A 55 11.24 9.37 -18.41
CA MET A 55 11.86 10.64 -18.83
C MET A 55 13.35 10.51 -19.18
N HIS A 56 14.06 9.51 -18.65
CA HIS A 56 15.46 9.25 -19.00
C HIS A 56 15.63 8.43 -20.28
N ARG A 57 14.54 8.03 -20.94
CA ARG A 57 14.63 7.27 -22.18
C ARG A 57 15.12 8.16 -23.32
N PRO A 58 16.02 7.65 -24.18
CA PRO A 58 16.60 8.43 -25.27
C PRO A 58 15.59 8.84 -26.35
N ASP A 59 14.44 8.16 -26.39
CA ASP A 59 13.31 8.38 -27.30
C ASP A 59 12.14 9.16 -26.66
N TRP A 60 12.35 9.74 -25.46
CA TRP A 60 11.30 10.49 -24.76
C TRP A 60 10.84 11.71 -25.58
N ASP A 61 9.54 11.78 -25.85
CA ASP A 61 8.90 12.78 -26.70
C ASP A 61 8.39 14.01 -25.92
N GLY A 62 8.65 14.06 -24.60
CA GLY A 62 8.19 15.11 -23.69
C GLY A 62 7.02 14.68 -22.81
N GLU A 63 6.41 13.51 -23.05
CA GLU A 63 5.36 12.94 -22.21
C GLU A 63 5.67 11.47 -21.88
N PRO A 64 5.26 10.96 -20.70
CA PRO A 64 4.72 11.67 -19.55
C PRO A 64 5.80 12.49 -18.81
N ASP A 65 5.40 13.58 -18.14
CA ASP A 65 6.25 14.44 -17.31
C ASP A 65 5.77 14.49 -15.83
N GLN A 66 6.50 15.20 -14.97
CA GLN A 66 6.16 15.37 -13.54
C GLN A 66 5.22 16.56 -13.30
N ASP A 67 4.09 16.56 -13.99
CA ASP A 67 3.10 17.63 -13.92
C ASP A 67 1.99 17.37 -12.87
N ILE A 68 1.00 18.26 -12.84
CA ILE A 68 -0.14 18.14 -11.93
C ILE A 68 -1.00 16.91 -12.24
N VAL A 69 -1.05 16.47 -13.50
CA VAL A 69 -1.81 15.27 -13.91
C VAL A 69 -1.15 14.02 -13.32
N PHE A 70 0.18 13.92 -13.37
CA PHE A 70 0.94 12.86 -12.71
C PHE A 70 0.68 12.82 -11.21
N VAL A 71 0.76 13.98 -10.52
CA VAL A 71 0.55 14.06 -9.08
C VAL A 71 -0.86 13.63 -8.69
N ILE A 72 -1.89 14.09 -9.41
CA ILE A 72 -3.27 13.67 -9.17
C ILE A 72 -3.42 12.16 -9.41
N GLY A 73 -2.84 11.63 -10.49
CA GLY A 73 -2.86 10.19 -10.79
C GLY A 73 -2.22 9.36 -9.68
N MET A 74 -1.07 9.79 -9.17
CA MET A 74 -0.37 9.17 -8.04
C MET A 74 -1.22 9.20 -6.77
N LEU A 75 -1.82 10.33 -6.42
CA LEU A 75 -2.70 10.45 -5.24
C LEU A 75 -3.92 9.53 -5.34
N ILE A 76 -4.55 9.45 -6.51
CA ILE A 76 -5.66 8.53 -6.75
C ILE A 76 -5.20 7.07 -6.55
N ARG A 77 -4.04 6.69 -7.10
CA ARG A 77 -3.49 5.33 -6.90
C ARG A 77 -3.21 5.04 -5.43
N ILE A 78 -2.63 5.97 -4.68
CA ILE A 78 -2.40 5.84 -3.24
C ILE A 78 -3.72 5.56 -2.52
N VAL A 79 -4.77 6.34 -2.79
CA VAL A 79 -6.08 6.17 -2.14
C VAL A 79 -6.69 4.81 -2.50
N LEU A 80 -6.62 4.40 -3.77
CA LEU A 80 -7.16 3.12 -4.23
C LEU A 80 -6.43 1.93 -3.58
N VAL A 81 -5.09 1.92 -3.60
CA VAL A 81 -4.29 0.84 -3.00
C VAL A 81 -4.57 0.72 -1.51
N ASN A 82 -4.57 1.84 -0.78
CA ASN A 82 -4.86 1.85 0.66
C ASN A 82 -6.29 1.36 0.95
N THR A 83 -7.27 1.80 0.16
CA THR A 83 -8.68 1.37 0.29
C THR A 83 -8.82 -0.14 0.10
N VAL A 84 -8.15 -0.71 -0.91
CA VAL A 84 -8.14 -2.15 -1.17
C VAL A 84 -7.48 -2.94 -0.04
N LEU A 85 -6.47 -2.37 0.62
CA LEU A 85 -5.71 -3.03 1.69
C LEU A 85 -6.31 -2.81 3.09
N LEU A 86 -7.24 -1.86 3.26
CA LEU A 86 -7.88 -1.60 4.54
C LEU A 86 -8.56 -2.86 5.13
N PRO A 87 -9.32 -3.67 4.37
CA PRO A 87 -9.86 -4.94 4.88
C PRO A 87 -8.78 -5.91 5.37
N VAL A 88 -7.61 -5.94 4.72
CA VAL A 88 -6.48 -6.79 5.12
C VAL A 88 -5.94 -6.35 6.48
N SER A 89 -5.79 -5.03 6.68
CA SER A 89 -5.43 -4.46 7.97
C SER A 89 -6.47 -4.76 9.06
N VAL A 90 -7.76 -4.69 8.73
CA VAL A 90 -8.84 -5.08 9.66
C VAL A 90 -8.72 -6.55 10.05
N CYS A 91 -8.48 -7.46 9.10
CA CYS A 91 -8.24 -8.88 9.39
C CYS A 91 -7.03 -9.09 10.31
N GLY A 92 -5.93 -8.37 10.08
CA GLY A 92 -4.75 -8.40 10.96
C GLY A 92 -5.10 -7.98 12.39
N PHE A 93 -5.84 -6.89 12.55
CA PHE A 93 -6.30 -6.40 13.85
C PHE A 93 -7.27 -7.37 14.57
N LEU A 94 -8.23 -7.93 13.86
CA LEU A 94 -9.17 -8.90 14.42
C LEU A 94 -8.45 -10.18 14.87
N SER A 95 -7.48 -10.64 14.09
CA SER A 95 -6.67 -11.82 14.44
C SER A 95 -5.89 -11.63 15.74
N ARG A 96 -5.41 -10.42 16.03
CA ARG A 96 -4.78 -10.07 17.30
C ARG A 96 -5.78 -10.18 18.46
N LYS A 97 -6.95 -9.55 18.32
CA LYS A 97 -7.99 -9.57 19.38
C LYS A 97 -8.45 -10.98 19.73
N TYR A 98 -8.53 -11.86 18.73
CA TYR A 98 -8.90 -13.26 18.94
C TYR A 98 -7.86 -13.99 19.82
N VAL A 99 -6.57 -13.83 19.51
CA VAL A 99 -5.47 -14.44 20.28
C VAL A 99 -5.44 -13.89 21.71
N ASP A 100 -5.46 -12.56 21.86
CA ASP A 100 -5.45 -11.90 23.18
C ASP A 100 -6.66 -12.34 24.05
N GLY A 101 -7.81 -12.59 23.42
CA GLY A 101 -9.01 -13.08 24.09
C GLY A 101 -8.91 -14.53 24.57
N SER A 102 -8.29 -15.40 23.76
CA SER A 102 -8.08 -16.81 24.09
C SER A 102 -7.10 -16.99 25.26
N GLU A 103 -5.99 -16.24 25.29
CA GLU A 103 -5.02 -16.30 26.38
C GLU A 103 -5.62 -15.89 27.73
N ARG A 104 -6.51 -14.89 27.72
CA ARG A 104 -7.22 -14.45 28.93
C ARG A 104 -8.20 -15.48 29.48
N GLN A 105 -8.72 -16.39 28.65
CA GLN A 105 -9.61 -17.47 29.11
C GLN A 105 -8.83 -18.63 29.73
N LEU A 106 -7.64 -18.95 29.21
CA LEU A 106 -6.77 -20.00 29.76
C LEU A 106 -6.10 -19.62 31.08
N ALA A 107 -5.97 -18.31 31.36
CA ALA A 107 -5.40 -17.80 32.60
C ALA A 107 -6.39 -17.70 33.77
N LYS A 108 -7.66 -18.10 33.58
CA LYS A 108 -8.71 -18.14 34.60
C LYS A 108 -9.03 -19.58 34.99
#